data_AF-A0A2E1W488-F1
#
_entry.id   AF-A0A2E1W488-F1
#
_cell.length_a   1.000
_cell.length_b   1.000
_cell.length_c   1.000
_cell.angle_alpha   90.00
_cell.angle_beta   90.00
_cell.angle_gamma   90.00
#
_symmetry.space_group_name_H-M   'P 1'
#
loop_
_entity.id
_entity.type
_entity.pdbx_description
1 polymer ?
#
loop_
_entity_poly.entity_id
_entity_poly.type
_entity_poly.pdbx_seq_one_letter_code
_entity_poly.pdbx_strand_id
1 'polypeptide(L)'
;MDCIIMEVSILGRGESLKKLNNFESDCTDVILINEWWQSPRNPCEYYKVPEVSKFITGKDLTLICTPSIGDLSSLIRGIESDHNVKNKYNTVFPPGSGTDRDCPAQGNFSCFPSECVEDYKYAHLSGKLKQKDSYPGVWPLGCVRGSLAWGIMLAINYYNADKVNIFGLDFYEKEYLVPQKHDYEVEKKQCQSIKDDYSLLFKFYNKVKFSIYTLSSYNPDLKNVTIF
;
A
#
# COMPACT_ATOMS: atom_id res chain seq x y z
N MET A 1 13.27 -11.25 -28.43
CA MET A 1 13.44 -10.87 -27.02
C MET A 1 12.06 -10.68 -26.48
N ASP A 2 11.59 -11.64 -25.69
CA ASP A 2 10.32 -11.47 -24.98
C ASP A 2 10.53 -10.34 -23.97
N CYS A 3 9.69 -9.32 -24.04
CA CYS A 3 9.70 -8.23 -23.07
C CYS A 3 9.32 -8.86 -21.73
N ILE A 4 10.27 -8.95 -20.79
CA ILE A 4 9.98 -9.41 -19.43
C ILE A 4 9.04 -8.37 -18.83
N ILE A 5 7.79 -8.75 -18.60
CA ILE A 5 6.80 -7.90 -17.94
C ILE A 5 7.18 -7.86 -16.46
N MET A 6 7.46 -6.67 -15.94
CA MET A 6 7.74 -6.50 -14.52
C MET A 6 6.42 -6.50 -13.74
N GLU A 7 6.23 -7.49 -12.87
CA GLU A 7 5.02 -7.67 -12.08
C GLU A 7 5.32 -7.50 -10.59
N VAL A 8 4.50 -6.70 -9.90
CA VAL A 8 4.58 -6.49 -8.45
C VAL A 8 3.21 -6.73 -7.82
N SER A 9 3.18 -7.41 -6.69
CA SER A 9 1.96 -7.60 -5.91
C SER A 9 1.96 -6.73 -4.67
N ILE A 10 0.87 -6.00 -4.43
CA ILE A 10 0.70 -5.15 -3.26
C ILE A 10 -0.41 -5.73 -2.39
N LEU A 11 -0.11 -5.94 -1.12
CA LEU A 11 -1.06 -6.45 -0.15
C LEU A 11 -1.44 -5.34 0.84
N GLY A 12 -2.72 -4.99 0.82
CA GLY A 12 -3.42 -4.36 1.94
C GLY A 12 -3.84 -5.41 2.96
N ARG A 13 -4.88 -5.12 3.77
CA ARG A 13 -5.31 -6.00 4.87
C ARG A 13 -6.81 -6.34 4.86
N GLY A 14 -7.52 -5.94 3.79
CA GLY A 14 -8.94 -6.22 3.59
C GLY A 14 -9.27 -7.70 3.40
N GLU A 15 -10.55 -8.05 3.56
CA GLU A 15 -11.06 -9.41 3.41
C GLU A 15 -10.77 -10.04 2.03
N SER A 16 -10.59 -9.22 0.98
CA SER A 16 -10.21 -9.71 -0.35
C SER A 16 -8.87 -10.44 -0.41
N LEU A 17 -8.03 -10.39 0.64
CA LEU A 17 -6.86 -11.27 0.77
C LEU A 17 -7.21 -12.77 0.67
N LYS A 18 -8.45 -13.18 0.98
CA LYS A 18 -8.92 -14.57 0.76
C LYS A 18 -8.80 -15.03 -0.70
N LYS A 19 -8.75 -14.09 -1.66
CA LYS A 19 -8.59 -14.39 -3.09
C LYS A 19 -7.17 -14.87 -3.44
N LEU A 20 -6.19 -14.70 -2.55
CA LEU A 20 -4.82 -15.21 -2.74
C LEU A 20 -4.76 -16.73 -2.95
N ASN A 21 -5.70 -17.48 -2.36
CA ASN A 21 -5.73 -18.94 -2.48
C ASN A 21 -5.87 -19.45 -3.92
N ASN A 22 -6.45 -18.65 -4.81
CA ASN A 22 -6.69 -18.98 -6.21
C ASN A 22 -5.84 -18.12 -7.16
N PHE A 23 -4.87 -17.38 -6.62
CA PHE A 23 -3.99 -16.52 -7.40
C PHE A 23 -2.65 -17.21 -7.63
N GLU A 24 -2.26 -17.31 -8.89
CA GLU A 24 -0.96 -17.81 -9.31
C GLU A 24 -0.22 -16.71 -10.07
N SER A 25 1.03 -16.47 -9.68
CA SER A 25 1.90 -15.52 -10.36
C SER A 25 3.36 -15.85 -10.06
N ASP A 26 4.20 -15.69 -11.10
CA ASP A 26 5.65 -15.76 -11.00
C ASP A 26 6.25 -14.52 -10.32
N CYS A 27 5.44 -13.51 -10.01
CA CYS A 27 5.81 -12.30 -9.29
C CYS A 27 6.62 -12.61 -8.02
N THR A 28 7.88 -12.19 -7.97
CA THR A 28 8.77 -12.38 -6.81
C THR A 28 8.64 -11.26 -5.78
N ASP A 29 8.31 -10.05 -6.23
CA ASP A 29 8.31 -8.85 -5.41
C ASP A 29 6.93 -8.55 -4.82
N VAL A 30 6.86 -8.48 -3.49
CA VAL A 30 5.62 -8.23 -2.76
C VAL A 30 5.78 -7.03 -1.83
N ILE A 31 4.90 -6.05 -1.98
CA ILE A 31 4.84 -4.87 -1.13
C ILE A 31 3.74 -5.06 -0.08
N LEU A 32 4.13 -5.00 1.19
CA LEU A 32 3.26 -5.11 2.36
C LEU A 32 3.02 -3.72 2.95
N ILE A 33 1.74 -3.32 2.98
CA ILE A 33 1.34 -1.97 3.38
C ILE A 33 0.85 -1.91 4.83
N ASN A 34 1.38 -0.96 5.62
CA ASN A 34 1.09 -0.69 7.03
C ASN A 34 1.52 -1.82 7.99
N GLU A 35 0.72 -2.07 9.02
CA GLU A 35 1.01 -2.92 10.16
C GLU A 35 0.70 -4.38 9.80
N TRP A 36 1.72 -5.10 9.34
CA TRP A 36 1.66 -6.55 9.10
C TRP A 36 2.00 -7.37 10.35
N TRP A 37 2.59 -6.74 11.35
CA TRP A 37 2.89 -7.27 12.67
C TRP A 37 1.80 -6.89 13.68
N GLN A 38 1.79 -7.58 14.83
CA GLN A 38 0.90 -7.23 15.93
C GLN A 38 1.27 -5.85 16.52
N SER A 39 0.28 -4.99 16.70
CA SER A 39 0.41 -3.64 17.25
C SER A 39 -0.74 -3.36 18.23
N PRO A 40 -0.75 -2.23 18.96
CA PRO A 40 -1.90 -1.85 19.78
C PRO A 40 -3.23 -1.78 19.01
N ARG A 41 -3.20 -1.44 17.71
CA ARG A 41 -4.40 -1.31 16.85
C ARG A 41 -4.65 -2.53 15.98
N ASN A 42 -3.59 -3.30 15.68
CA ASN A 42 -3.65 -4.54 14.93
C ASN A 42 -3.44 -5.75 15.87
N PRO A 43 -4.49 -6.54 16.17
CA PRO A 43 -4.37 -7.64 17.11
C PRO A 43 -3.57 -8.84 16.59
N CYS A 44 -3.18 -8.87 15.31
CA CYS A 44 -2.69 -10.07 14.65
C CYS A 44 -1.43 -9.84 13.81
N GLU A 45 -0.63 -10.89 13.67
CA GLU A 45 0.47 -10.99 12.71
C GLU A 45 -0.09 -11.45 11.35
N TYR A 46 -0.45 -10.51 10.48
CA TYR A 46 -1.07 -10.82 9.18
C TYR A 46 -0.22 -11.73 8.31
N TYR A 47 1.11 -11.63 8.41
CA TYR A 47 2.05 -12.47 7.65
C TYR A 47 1.99 -13.96 8.01
N LYS A 48 1.35 -14.31 9.14
CA LYS A 48 1.12 -15.70 9.57
C LYS A 48 -0.27 -16.23 9.22
N VAL A 49 -1.16 -15.42 8.66
CA VAL A 49 -2.48 -15.89 8.21
C VAL A 49 -2.28 -16.89 7.05
N PRO A 50 -2.91 -18.08 7.03
CA PRO A 50 -2.51 -19.17 6.14
C PRO A 50 -2.45 -18.80 4.64
N GLU A 51 -3.48 -18.15 4.11
CA GLU A 51 -3.52 -17.72 2.71
C GLU A 51 -2.45 -16.68 2.36
N VAL A 52 -2.10 -15.81 3.31
CA VAL A 52 -1.03 -14.82 3.15
C VAL A 52 0.32 -15.51 3.22
N SER A 53 0.56 -16.26 4.30
CA SER A 53 1.85 -16.89 4.60
C SER A 53 2.29 -17.79 3.45
N LYS A 54 1.35 -18.60 2.92
CA LYS A 54 1.57 -19.40 1.72
C LYS A 54 2.01 -18.56 0.52
N PHE A 55 1.36 -17.42 0.27
CA PHE A 55 1.65 -16.57 -0.88
C PHE A 55 3.01 -15.85 -0.77
N ILE A 56 3.34 -15.32 0.41
CA ILE A 56 4.57 -14.53 0.62
C ILE A 56 5.81 -15.39 0.88
N THR A 57 5.65 -16.70 1.09
CA THR A 57 6.78 -17.62 1.30
C THR A 57 7.63 -17.69 0.03
N GLY A 58 8.95 -17.45 0.17
CA GLY A 58 9.89 -17.43 -0.95
C GLY A 58 9.84 -16.17 -1.81
N LYS A 59 9.10 -15.13 -1.40
CA LYS A 59 9.01 -13.84 -2.07
C LYS A 59 9.94 -12.80 -1.43
N ASP A 60 10.31 -11.79 -2.20
CA ASP A 60 11.08 -10.64 -1.74
C ASP A 60 10.12 -9.57 -1.24
N LEU A 61 10.21 -9.26 0.06
CA LEU A 61 9.24 -8.39 0.72
C LEU A 61 9.76 -6.96 0.86
N THR A 62 8.88 -6.01 0.56
CA THR A 62 9.05 -4.60 0.91
C THR A 62 8.01 -4.17 1.91
N LEU A 63 8.43 -3.60 3.03
CA LEU A 63 7.52 -3.05 4.03
C LEU A 63 7.38 -1.54 3.82
N ILE A 64 6.15 -1.05 3.75
CA ILE A 64 5.86 0.39 3.75
C ILE A 64 5.03 0.73 4.99
N CYS A 65 5.50 1.68 5.80
CA CYS A 65 4.80 2.10 7.01
C CYS A 65 4.70 3.62 7.13
N THR A 66 3.67 4.07 7.85
CA THR A 66 3.55 5.48 8.22
C THR A 66 4.53 5.80 9.35
N PRO A 67 5.27 6.93 9.30
CA PRO A 67 6.27 7.28 10.31
C PRO A 67 5.72 7.43 11.73
N SER A 68 4.41 7.71 11.90
CA SER A 68 3.75 7.95 13.20
C SER A 68 3.87 6.82 14.24
N ILE A 69 4.38 5.66 13.84
CA ILE A 69 4.47 4.46 14.67
C ILE A 69 5.84 4.38 15.41
N GLY A 70 6.80 5.26 15.09
CA GLY A 70 8.09 5.35 15.81
C GLY A 70 9.08 4.24 15.47
N ASP A 71 9.90 3.81 16.44
CA ASP A 71 10.82 2.67 16.26
C ASP A 71 10.06 1.34 16.27
N LEU A 72 10.06 0.65 15.13
CA LEU A 72 9.34 -0.60 14.89
C LEU A 72 10.23 -1.83 14.96
N SER A 73 11.52 -1.67 15.27
CA SER A 73 12.49 -2.75 15.24
C SER A 73 12.02 -3.97 16.02
N SER A 74 11.46 -3.77 17.22
CA SER A 74 10.99 -4.88 18.04
C SER A 74 9.77 -5.59 17.47
N LEU A 75 8.90 -4.87 16.77
CA LEU A 75 7.62 -5.35 16.25
C LEU A 75 7.77 -6.13 14.94
N ILE A 76 8.73 -5.76 14.10
CA ILE A 76 8.93 -6.39 12.79
C ILE A 76 9.90 -7.59 12.82
N ARG A 77 10.56 -7.86 13.95
CA ARG A 77 11.53 -8.97 14.07
C ARG A 77 10.99 -10.32 13.59
N GLY A 78 9.73 -10.62 13.88
CA GLY A 78 9.12 -11.89 13.48
C GLY A 78 8.98 -12.03 11.96
N ILE A 79 8.52 -10.98 11.27
CA ILE A 79 8.42 -11.03 9.80
C ILE A 79 9.81 -11.04 9.14
N GLU A 80 10.80 -10.35 9.73
CA GLU A 80 12.19 -10.36 9.26
C GLU A 80 12.88 -11.71 9.49
N SER A 81 12.51 -12.47 10.53
CA SER A 81 13.05 -13.83 10.75
C SER A 81 12.41 -14.86 9.84
N ASP A 82 11.12 -14.72 9.56
CA ASP A 82 10.32 -15.73 8.87
C ASP A 82 10.36 -15.55 7.34
N HIS A 83 10.65 -14.33 6.86
CA HIS A 83 10.55 -13.99 5.44
C HIS A 83 11.70 -13.08 4.96
N ASN A 84 11.92 -13.06 3.65
CA ASN A 84 12.98 -12.29 3.00
C ASN A 84 12.60 -10.81 2.83
N VAL A 85 12.67 -10.04 3.92
CA VAL A 85 12.44 -8.58 3.90
C VAL A 85 13.66 -7.87 3.31
N LYS A 86 13.54 -7.39 2.06
CA LYS A 86 14.60 -6.66 1.34
C LYS A 86 14.63 -5.18 1.67
N ASN A 87 13.45 -4.56 1.68
CA ASN A 87 13.31 -3.10 1.76
C ASN A 87 12.30 -2.71 2.84
N LYS A 88 12.55 -1.56 3.47
CA LYS A 88 11.70 -0.98 4.53
C LYS A 88 11.65 0.53 4.35
N TYR A 89 10.49 1.07 4.02
CA TYR A 89 10.31 2.50 3.75
C TYR A 89 9.24 3.14 4.65
N ASN A 90 9.56 4.32 5.17
CA ASN A 90 8.55 5.22 5.72
C ASN A 90 7.88 6.01 4.58
N THR A 91 6.65 6.46 4.78
CA THR A 91 5.94 7.38 3.87
C THR A 91 6.40 8.84 4.05
N VAL A 92 7.71 9.07 4.00
CA VAL A 92 8.38 10.38 4.03
C VAL A 92 9.50 10.43 3.01
N PHE A 93 9.82 11.60 2.48
CA PHE A 93 10.95 11.78 1.57
C PHE A 93 12.16 12.39 2.30
N PRO A 94 13.39 12.14 1.81
CA PRO A 94 14.60 12.71 2.42
C PRO A 94 14.56 14.25 2.47
N PRO A 95 15.04 14.88 3.55
CA PRO A 95 15.13 16.35 3.68
C PRO A 95 15.73 17.01 2.43
N GLY A 96 15.09 18.07 1.94
CA GLY A 96 15.41 18.74 0.68
C GLY A 96 14.63 18.22 -0.54
N SER A 97 13.69 17.29 -0.37
CA SER A 97 12.87 16.74 -1.47
C SER A 97 11.91 17.75 -2.10
N GLY A 98 11.60 18.85 -1.38
CA GLY A 98 10.62 19.85 -1.79
C GLY A 98 9.18 19.34 -1.72
N THR A 99 8.93 18.26 -0.97
CA THR A 99 7.58 17.74 -0.69
C THR A 99 7.06 18.25 0.65
N ASP A 100 5.77 18.09 0.90
CA ASP A 100 5.18 18.32 2.22
C ASP A 100 5.45 17.17 3.22
N ARG A 101 6.18 16.14 2.79
CA ARG A 101 6.61 14.98 3.57
C ARG A 101 8.13 14.94 3.73
N ASP A 102 8.77 16.11 3.64
CA ASP A 102 10.20 16.29 3.73
C ASP A 102 10.69 16.11 5.18
N CYS A 103 11.11 14.89 5.52
CA CYS A 103 11.39 14.51 6.90
C CYS A 103 12.46 13.40 6.95
N PRO A 104 13.36 13.41 7.95
CA PRO A 104 14.24 12.27 8.19
C PRO A 104 13.45 10.97 8.38
N ALA A 105 14.08 9.86 7.98
CA ALA A 105 13.56 8.53 8.25
C ALA A 105 13.40 8.29 9.77
N GLN A 106 12.47 7.43 10.14
CA GLN A 106 12.19 7.11 11.55
C GLN A 106 12.42 5.63 11.84
N GLY A 107 13.06 5.36 12.98
CA GLY A 107 13.36 3.99 13.42
C GLY A 107 14.32 3.28 12.48
N ASN A 108 14.01 2.02 12.18
CA ASN A 108 14.80 1.14 11.31
C ASN A 108 14.28 1.07 9.86
N PHE A 109 13.52 2.08 9.43
CA PHE A 109 13.02 2.25 8.07
C PHE A 109 13.81 3.35 7.37
N SER A 110 13.90 3.28 6.05
CA SER A 110 14.51 4.34 5.22
C SER A 110 13.45 5.36 4.78
N CYS A 111 13.86 6.56 4.36
CA CYS A 111 12.99 7.44 3.61
C CYS A 111 12.53 6.74 2.32
N PHE A 112 11.36 7.12 1.82
CA PHE A 112 10.83 6.68 0.55
C PHE A 112 11.78 7.06 -0.61
N PRO A 113 11.91 6.21 -1.66
CA PRO A 113 12.87 6.45 -2.74
C PRO A 113 12.62 7.75 -3.50
N SER A 114 13.71 8.44 -3.87
CA SER A 114 13.66 9.75 -4.52
C SER A 114 13.02 9.70 -5.91
N GLU A 115 13.08 8.57 -6.59
CA GLU A 115 12.45 8.37 -7.91
C GLU A 115 10.92 8.53 -7.85
N CYS A 116 10.32 8.39 -6.66
CA CYS A 116 8.88 8.55 -6.46
C CYS A 116 8.45 10.00 -6.16
N VAL A 117 9.40 10.94 -6.00
CA VAL A 117 9.13 12.32 -5.55
C VAL A 117 8.28 13.09 -6.55
N GLU A 118 8.59 13.00 -7.85
CA GLU A 118 7.89 13.77 -8.87
C GLU A 118 6.43 13.31 -8.98
N ASP A 119 6.21 12.01 -9.05
CA ASP A 119 4.85 11.47 -9.07
C ASP A 119 4.08 11.79 -7.80
N TYR A 120 4.72 11.78 -6.62
CA TYR A 120 4.05 12.23 -5.41
C TYR A 120 3.54 13.66 -5.53
N LYS A 121 4.31 14.57 -6.13
CA LYS A 121 3.91 15.98 -6.32
C LYS A 121 2.74 16.14 -7.31
N TYR A 122 2.63 15.26 -8.30
CA TYR A 122 1.70 15.41 -9.43
C TYR A 122 0.54 14.40 -9.49
N ALA A 123 0.59 13.33 -8.70
CA ALA A 123 -0.52 12.41 -8.55
C ALA A 123 -1.65 13.10 -7.78
N HIS A 124 -2.49 13.85 -8.51
CA HIS A 124 -3.58 14.62 -7.93
C HIS A 124 -4.75 13.69 -7.55
N LEU A 125 -4.98 13.51 -6.24
CA LEU A 125 -6.23 12.99 -5.71
C LEU A 125 -7.25 14.11 -5.46
N SER A 126 -8.54 13.79 -5.36
CA SER A 126 -9.65 14.75 -5.49
C SER A 126 -9.77 15.78 -4.35
N GLY A 127 -8.94 15.71 -3.32
CA GLY A 127 -8.92 16.64 -2.18
C GLY A 127 -10.19 16.64 -1.31
N LYS A 128 -11.22 15.86 -1.67
CA LYS A 128 -12.53 15.80 -0.99
C LYS A 128 -12.48 15.04 0.35
N LEU A 129 -11.38 14.35 0.63
CA LEU A 129 -11.19 13.54 1.82
C LEU A 129 -10.47 14.33 2.91
N LYS A 130 -11.19 14.62 4.00
CA LYS A 130 -10.68 15.45 5.11
C LYS A 130 -9.88 14.64 6.14
N GLN A 131 -8.63 15.07 6.38
CA GLN A 131 -7.93 15.20 7.68
C GLN A 131 -7.79 13.99 8.64
N LYS A 132 -7.40 12.79 8.18
CA LYS A 132 -6.96 11.72 9.12
C LYS A 132 -5.55 11.17 8.93
N ASP A 133 -4.95 11.31 7.75
CA ASP A 133 -3.53 10.96 7.47
C ASP A 133 -2.57 12.17 7.47
N SER A 134 -3.12 13.36 7.73
CA SER A 134 -2.37 14.59 7.99
C SER A 134 -2.21 14.74 9.50
N TYR A 135 -0.99 14.84 10.02
CA TYR A 135 -0.79 15.40 11.36
C TYR A 135 -1.33 16.83 11.32
N PRO A 136 -2.46 17.14 12.01
CA PRO A 136 -3.05 18.46 11.93
C PRO A 136 -2.03 19.51 12.41
N GLY A 137 -1.72 20.49 11.56
CA GLY A 137 -0.76 21.56 11.86
C GLY A 137 0.71 21.27 11.52
N VAL A 138 1.05 20.07 11.03
CA VAL A 138 2.44 19.70 10.68
C VAL A 138 2.60 19.44 9.18
N TRP A 139 1.62 18.78 8.55
CA TRP A 139 1.66 18.50 7.12
C TRP A 139 0.44 19.14 6.42
N PRO A 140 0.64 19.91 5.33
CA PRO A 140 -0.46 20.37 4.50
C PRO A 140 -1.25 19.18 3.93
N LEU A 141 -2.41 19.48 3.34
CA LEU A 141 -3.29 18.48 2.75
C LEU A 141 -2.56 17.80 1.58
N GLY A 142 -2.00 16.61 1.85
CA GLY A 142 -1.22 15.87 0.88
C GLY A 142 -2.04 15.40 -0.33
N CYS A 143 -1.36 15.36 -1.46
CA CYS A 143 -1.83 14.93 -2.78
C CYS A 143 -2.11 13.42 -2.88
N VAL A 144 -1.49 12.59 -2.04
CA VAL A 144 -1.58 11.12 -2.09
C VAL A 144 -2.09 10.53 -0.75
N ARG A 145 -3.25 9.87 -0.77
CA ARG A 145 -3.95 9.30 0.41
C ARG A 145 -3.59 7.83 0.61
N GLY A 146 -3.26 7.49 1.85
CA GLY A 146 -3.10 6.12 2.31
C GLY A 146 -1.82 5.47 1.81
N SER A 147 -1.19 4.68 2.66
CA SER A 147 0.06 3.98 2.35
C SER A 147 -0.03 3.01 1.17
N LEU A 148 -1.23 2.61 0.72
CA LEU A 148 -1.38 1.82 -0.50
C LEU A 148 -1.06 2.62 -1.77
N ALA A 149 -1.41 3.91 -1.82
CA ALA A 149 -1.01 4.75 -2.94
C ALA A 149 0.52 4.94 -3.00
N TRP A 150 1.18 4.95 -1.84
CA TRP A 150 2.64 4.85 -1.76
C TRP A 150 3.14 3.52 -2.33
N GLY A 151 2.51 2.39 -1.97
CA GLY A 151 2.81 1.10 -2.58
C GLY A 151 2.73 1.10 -4.11
N ILE A 152 1.70 1.74 -4.68
CA ILE A 152 1.54 1.86 -6.14
C ILE A 152 2.68 2.70 -6.74
N MET A 153 3.00 3.86 -6.17
CA MET A 153 4.12 4.68 -6.63
C MET A 153 5.45 3.92 -6.57
N LEU A 154 5.68 3.15 -5.49
CA LEU A 154 6.90 2.35 -5.35
C LEU A 154 6.98 1.24 -6.41
N ALA A 155 5.89 0.51 -6.62
CA ALA A 155 5.82 -0.54 -7.63
C ALA A 155 6.19 0.01 -9.01
N ILE A 156 5.70 1.21 -9.34
CA ILE A 156 5.87 1.79 -10.67
C ILE A 156 7.23 2.45 -10.83
N ASN A 157 7.65 3.30 -9.90
CA ASN A 157 8.84 4.14 -10.09
C ASN A 157 10.14 3.50 -9.59
N TYR A 158 10.07 2.64 -8.58
CA TYR A 158 11.24 1.96 -8.04
C TYR A 158 11.42 0.57 -8.65
N TYR A 159 10.33 -0.21 -8.73
CA TYR A 159 10.35 -1.54 -9.32
C TYR A 159 10.10 -1.58 -10.83
N ASN A 160 9.78 -0.44 -11.46
CA ASN A 160 9.48 -0.35 -12.90
C ASN A 160 8.37 -1.31 -13.35
N ALA A 161 7.35 -1.52 -12.51
CA ALA A 161 6.27 -2.48 -12.78
C ALA A 161 5.40 -2.07 -13.98
N ASP A 162 5.24 -2.99 -14.92
CA ASP A 162 4.27 -2.91 -16.02
C ASP A 162 2.89 -3.43 -15.61
N LYS A 163 2.86 -4.30 -14.59
CA LYS A 163 1.65 -4.88 -14.02
C LYS A 163 1.70 -4.86 -12.49
N VAL A 164 0.61 -4.40 -11.88
CA VAL A 164 0.45 -4.35 -10.43
C VAL A 164 -0.80 -5.12 -10.03
N ASN A 165 -0.65 -6.14 -9.19
CA ASN A 165 -1.78 -6.82 -8.55
C ASN A 165 -2.02 -6.20 -7.17
N ILE A 166 -3.27 -5.93 -6.84
CA ILE A 166 -3.64 -5.32 -5.56
C ILE A 166 -4.66 -6.20 -4.86
N PHE A 167 -4.34 -6.60 -3.63
CA PHE A 167 -5.24 -7.33 -2.73
C PHE A 167 -5.48 -6.52 -1.46
N GLY A 168 -6.60 -6.80 -0.78
CA GLY A 168 -6.90 -6.16 0.50
C GLY A 168 -7.29 -4.68 0.39
N LEU A 169 -7.59 -4.19 -0.82
CA LEU A 169 -8.21 -2.89 -1.08
C LEU A 169 -9.72 -3.08 -1.23
N ASP A 170 -10.43 -3.07 -0.12
CA ASP A 170 -11.89 -3.23 -0.08
C ASP A 170 -12.64 -1.91 0.19
N PHE A 171 -11.92 -0.79 0.06
CA PHE A 171 -12.45 0.57 0.17
C PHE A 171 -13.27 0.83 1.44
N TYR A 172 -13.03 0.07 2.52
CA TYR A 172 -13.82 0.06 3.75
C TYR A 172 -15.31 -0.32 3.57
N GLU A 173 -15.70 -0.82 2.39
CA GLU A 173 -17.02 -1.43 2.18
C GLU A 173 -17.10 -2.85 2.75
N LYS A 174 -15.93 -3.47 2.92
CA LYS A 174 -15.76 -4.73 3.63
C LYS A 174 -14.78 -4.54 4.78
N GLU A 175 -14.88 -5.45 5.73
CA GLU A 175 -14.01 -5.47 6.90
C GLU A 175 -12.59 -5.90 6.52
N TYR A 176 -11.67 -5.69 7.46
CA TYR A 176 -10.35 -6.30 7.39
C TYR A 176 -10.46 -7.83 7.48
N LEU A 177 -9.51 -8.55 6.88
CA LEU A 177 -9.45 -10.01 6.97
C LEU A 177 -9.46 -10.49 8.42
N VAL A 178 -8.73 -9.78 9.28
CA VAL A 178 -8.77 -9.95 10.73
C VAL A 178 -9.36 -8.68 11.36
N PRO A 179 -10.42 -8.79 12.20
CA PRO A 179 -11.00 -7.63 12.87
C PRO A 179 -9.94 -6.79 13.59
N GLN A 180 -9.97 -5.48 13.37
CA GLN A 180 -9.01 -4.53 13.95
C GLN A 180 -9.57 -3.91 15.24
N LYS A 181 -8.70 -3.42 16.12
CA LYS A 181 -9.13 -2.72 17.35
C LYS A 181 -9.50 -1.25 17.11
N HIS A 182 -9.15 -0.71 15.94
CA HIS A 182 -9.44 0.68 15.58
C HIS A 182 -10.87 0.81 15.02
N ASP A 183 -11.56 1.88 15.41
CA ASP A 183 -12.87 2.25 14.88
C ASP A 183 -12.72 2.98 13.53
N TYR A 184 -13.14 2.32 12.45
CA TYR A 184 -13.09 2.82 11.08
C TYR A 184 -14.42 3.41 10.58
N GLU A 185 -15.40 3.72 11.45
CA GLU A 185 -16.73 4.19 11.04
C GLU A 185 -16.71 5.51 10.24
N VAL A 186 -15.68 6.35 10.41
CA VAL A 186 -15.53 7.58 9.61
C VAL A 186 -15.05 7.25 8.21
N GLU A 187 -14.11 6.32 8.07
CA GLU A 187 -13.54 5.84 6.82
C GLU A 187 -14.62 5.13 5.98
N LYS A 188 -15.47 4.34 6.64
CA LYS A 188 -16.65 3.69 6.02
C LYS A 188 -17.65 4.70 5.44
N LYS A 189 -17.75 5.91 5.99
CA LYS A 189 -18.60 6.99 5.43
C LYS A 189 -17.96 7.68 4.22
N GLN A 190 -16.74 7.33 3.87
CA GLN A 190 -15.95 7.95 2.80
C GLN A 190 -15.65 6.99 1.64
N CYS A 191 -16.24 5.78 1.61
CA CYS A 191 -15.92 4.73 0.63
C CYS A 191 -15.95 5.25 -0.82
N GLN A 192 -16.99 5.97 -1.22
CA GLN A 192 -17.10 6.48 -2.59
C GLN A 192 -15.99 7.47 -2.94
N SER A 193 -15.70 8.42 -2.06
CA SER A 193 -14.62 9.38 -2.28
C SER A 193 -13.25 8.70 -2.33
N ILE A 194 -13.04 7.62 -1.55
CA ILE A 194 -11.80 6.82 -1.63
C ILE A 194 -11.71 6.12 -3.00
N LYS A 195 -12.81 5.55 -3.50
CA LYS A 195 -12.87 4.94 -4.84
C LYS A 195 -12.55 5.94 -5.94
N ASP A 196 -13.13 7.13 -5.86
CA ASP A 196 -12.90 8.19 -6.84
C ASP A 196 -11.41 8.59 -6.87
N ASP A 197 -10.78 8.71 -5.70
CA ASP A 197 -9.35 9.00 -5.58
C ASP A 197 -8.48 7.92 -6.22
N TYR A 198 -8.69 6.64 -5.89
CA TYR A 198 -7.92 5.56 -6.53
C TYR A 198 -8.16 5.50 -8.04
N SER A 199 -9.37 5.83 -8.51
CA SER A 199 -9.66 5.89 -9.95
C SER A 199 -8.85 7.00 -10.64
N LEU A 200 -8.66 8.15 -9.99
CA LEU A 200 -7.76 9.20 -10.49
C LEU A 200 -6.30 8.73 -10.53
N LEU A 201 -5.85 8.01 -9.49
CA LEU A 201 -4.50 7.45 -9.44
C LEU A 201 -4.24 6.43 -10.55
N PHE A 202 -5.17 5.48 -10.76
CA PHE A 202 -5.05 4.50 -11.84
C PHE A 202 -5.11 5.14 -13.23
N LYS A 203 -5.86 6.24 -13.38
CA LYS A 203 -5.90 7.04 -14.60
C LYS A 203 -4.60 7.80 -14.83
N PHE A 204 -3.96 8.30 -13.77
CA PHE A 204 -2.62 8.91 -13.85
C PHE A 204 -1.60 7.90 -14.37
N TYR A 205 -1.64 6.66 -13.85
CA TYR A 205 -0.80 5.55 -14.29
C TYR A 205 -1.41 4.73 -15.45
N ASN A 206 -1.93 5.39 -16.48
CA ASN A 206 -2.66 4.71 -17.57
C ASN A 206 -1.85 3.71 -18.41
N LYS A 207 -0.52 3.71 -18.31
CA LYS A 207 0.37 2.76 -19.00
C LYS A 207 0.57 1.44 -18.24
N VAL A 208 0.26 1.42 -16.94
CA VAL A 208 0.44 0.26 -16.06
C VAL A 208 -0.87 -0.52 -16.00
N LYS A 209 -0.78 -1.86 -16.09
CA LYS A 209 -1.93 -2.76 -15.93
C LYS A 209 -2.18 -3.01 -14.46
N PHE A 210 -3.38 -2.68 -13.98
CA PHE A 210 -3.81 -2.97 -12.62
C PHE A 210 -4.79 -4.14 -12.59
N SER A 211 -4.50 -5.14 -11.76
CA SER A 211 -5.43 -6.22 -11.42
C SER A 211 -5.84 -6.07 -9.95
N ILE A 212 -7.07 -5.65 -9.71
CA ILE A 212 -7.55 -5.33 -8.36
C ILE A 212 -8.49 -6.44 -7.90
N TYR A 213 -8.02 -7.20 -6.91
CA TYR A 213 -8.77 -8.26 -6.26
C TYR A 213 -9.50 -7.66 -5.07
N THR A 214 -10.80 -7.45 -5.21
CA THR A 214 -11.62 -6.73 -4.23
C THR A 214 -12.98 -7.41 -4.03
N LEU A 215 -13.52 -7.28 -2.82
CA LEU A 215 -14.90 -7.68 -2.49
C LEU A 215 -15.85 -6.47 -2.42
N SER A 216 -15.33 -5.28 -2.69
CA SER A 216 -16.10 -4.04 -2.76
C SER A 216 -16.84 -3.89 -4.10
N SER A 217 -17.83 -3.01 -4.12
CA SER A 217 -18.53 -2.60 -5.34
C SER A 217 -17.72 -1.57 -6.14
N TYR A 218 -16.53 -1.95 -6.61
CA TYR A 218 -15.62 -1.04 -7.32
C TYR A 218 -15.55 -1.36 -8.81
N ASN A 219 -15.83 -0.35 -9.65
CA ASN A 219 -15.59 -0.41 -11.08
C ASN A 219 -15.29 1.00 -11.60
N PRO A 220 -14.02 1.33 -11.90
CA PRO A 220 -13.65 2.67 -12.33
C PRO A 220 -13.86 2.95 -13.83
N ASP A 221 -14.30 1.96 -14.62
CA ASP A 221 -14.42 2.05 -16.08
C ASP A 221 -13.13 2.54 -16.77
N LEU A 222 -11.98 1.98 -16.37
CA LEU A 222 -10.66 2.31 -16.91
C LEU A 222 -10.07 1.12 -17.66
N LYS A 223 -9.60 1.34 -18.89
CA LYS A 223 -9.04 0.29 -19.78
C LYS A 223 -7.84 -0.44 -19.18
N ASN A 224 -7.08 0.22 -18.31
CA ASN A 224 -5.89 -0.35 -17.68
C ASN A 224 -6.19 -1.02 -16.33
N VAL A 225 -7.45 -1.09 -15.90
CA VAL A 225 -7.86 -1.70 -14.64
C VAL A 225 -8.76 -2.89 -14.90
N THR A 226 -8.43 -4.05 -14.32
CA THR A 226 -9.30 -5.23 -14.28
C THR A 226 -9.67 -5.54 -12.83
N ILE A 227 -10.95 -5.80 -12.57
CA ILE A 227 -11.47 -6.09 -11.23
C ILE A 227 -11.75 -7.58 -11.10
N PHE A 228 -11.37 -8.17 -9.97
CA PHE A 228 -11.53 -9.59 -9.65
C PHE A 228 -12.20 -9.84 -8.31
#